data_AF-A0A914DCG7-F1
#
_entry.id   AF-A0A914DCG7-F1
#
_cell.length_a   1.000
_cell.length_b   1.000
_cell.length_c   1.000
_cell.angle_alpha   90.00
_cell.angle_beta   90.00
_cell.angle_gamma   90.00
#
_symmetry.space_group_name_H-M   'P 1'
#
loop_
_entity.id
_entity.type
_entity.pdbx_description
1 polymer ?
#
loop_
_entity_poly.entity_id
_entity_poly.type
_entity_poly.pdbx_seq_one_letter_code
_entity_poly.pdbx_strand_id
1 'polypeptide(L)'
;MHGWAIMAALDTSQSLADTSFLIFRSTPSHSMHYMCLSLNEIDKIRLINAPSDVVKVVHDSIQTYYTYGIQQFENYGSVPEFKLNGRPWSGDINYSKHSRQLLMLLMDCLVKLGFGFAISADVSAKFYVDSNNFSNNHKMDVHSWWFARPIS
;
A
#
# COMPACT_ATOMS: atom_id res chain seq x y z
N MET A 1 -22.96 3.01 19.56
CA MET A 1 -22.16 3.13 18.33
C MET A 1 -20.87 2.36 18.55
N HIS A 2 -20.59 1.35 17.72
CA HIS A 2 -19.45 0.45 17.90
C HIS A 2 -18.32 0.86 16.95
N GLY A 3 -17.10 1.07 17.49
CA GLY A 3 -15.90 1.34 16.71
C GLY A 3 -15.05 0.07 16.56
N TRP A 4 -14.34 -0.04 15.45
CA TRP A 4 -13.35 -1.08 15.21
C TRP A 4 -11.95 -0.49 15.39
N ALA A 5 -11.07 -1.17 16.13
CA ALA A 5 -9.64 -0.87 16.26
C ALA A 5 -8.82 -2.05 15.69
N ILE A 6 -7.85 -1.78 14.84
CA ILE A 6 -6.94 -2.80 14.28
C ILE A 6 -5.90 -3.16 15.34
N MET A 7 -5.74 -4.45 15.68
CA MET A 7 -4.78 -4.88 16.71
C MET A 7 -3.58 -5.70 16.21
N ALA A 8 -3.70 -6.50 15.14
CA ALA A 8 -2.58 -7.29 14.64
C ALA A 8 -2.84 -7.89 13.25
N ALA A 9 -1.75 -8.07 12.47
CA ALA A 9 -1.70 -8.90 11.27
C ALA A 9 -0.97 -10.16 11.70
N LEU A 10 -1.54 -11.32 11.39
CA LEU A 10 -0.91 -12.59 11.68
C LEU A 10 -0.57 -13.26 10.34
N ASP A 11 0.73 -13.38 10.08
CA ASP A 11 1.25 -14.19 8.97
C ASP A 11 1.39 -15.63 9.49
N THR A 12 0.55 -16.56 9.01
CA THR A 12 0.50 -17.93 9.57
C THR A 12 1.07 -19.04 8.71
N SER A 13 1.74 -18.83 7.58
CA SER A 13 2.36 -19.98 6.88
C SER A 13 3.52 -19.62 5.95
N GLN A 14 4.29 -20.64 5.56
CA GLN A 14 5.39 -20.60 4.57
C GLN A 14 4.91 -21.27 3.27
N SER A 15 3.74 -20.90 2.77
CA SER A 15 3.16 -21.46 1.56
C SER A 15 3.03 -20.39 0.48
N LEU A 16 3.31 -20.76 -0.77
CA LEU A 16 3.30 -19.86 -1.94
C LEU A 16 1.93 -19.22 -2.26
N ALA A 17 0.91 -19.46 -1.43
CA ALA A 17 -0.46 -19.00 -1.56
C ALA A 17 -0.98 -18.24 -0.31
N ASP A 18 -0.10 -17.63 0.47
CA ASP A 18 -0.50 -17.02 1.74
C ASP A 18 -1.26 -15.70 1.59
N THR A 19 -2.33 -15.59 2.37
CA THR A 19 -3.22 -14.44 2.53
C THR A 19 -3.21 -14.07 4.01
N SER A 20 -2.80 -12.85 4.34
CA SER A 20 -2.76 -12.36 5.73
C SER A 20 -4.17 -12.17 6.30
N PHE A 21 -4.39 -12.58 7.56
CA PHE A 21 -5.63 -12.28 8.29
C PHE A 21 -5.44 -11.06 9.21
N LEU A 22 -6.40 -10.13 9.15
CA LEU A 22 -6.44 -8.94 10.01
C LEU A 22 -7.39 -9.19 11.19
N ILE A 23 -6.90 -8.98 12.42
CA ILE A 23 -7.73 -9.08 13.63
C ILE A 23 -8.17 -7.67 14.06
N PHE A 24 -9.48 -7.45 14.02
CA PHE A 24 -10.13 -6.23 14.52
C PHE A 24 -10.67 -6.47 15.93
N ARG A 25 -10.36 -5.58 16.88
CA ARG A 25 -10.98 -5.55 18.21
C ARG A 25 -12.02 -4.44 18.27
N SER A 26 -13.20 -4.72 18.79
CA SER A 26 -14.20 -3.68 19.06
C SER A 26 -13.77 -2.83 20.25
N THR A 27 -13.72 -1.51 20.08
CA THR A 27 -13.39 -0.53 21.13
C THR A 27 -14.51 0.50 21.28
N PRO A 28 -14.65 1.16 22.46
CA PRO A 28 -15.61 2.25 22.65
C PRO A 28 -15.38 3.36 21.63
N SER A 29 -16.48 3.96 21.17
CA SER A 29 -16.58 4.84 20.00
C SER A 29 -15.56 5.98 19.98
N HIS A 30 -14.42 5.74 19.34
CA HIS A 30 -13.68 6.81 18.68
C HIS A 30 -13.90 6.60 17.20
N SER A 31 -14.48 7.59 16.53
CA SER A 31 -14.64 7.56 15.08
C SER A 31 -13.24 7.63 14.48
N MET A 32 -12.80 6.56 13.83
CA MET A 32 -11.46 6.45 13.25
C MET A 32 -11.60 6.39 11.73
N HIS A 33 -10.81 7.18 11.03
CA HIS A 33 -10.69 7.13 9.59
C HIS A 33 -9.55 6.20 9.21
N TYR A 34 -9.88 5.10 8.53
CA TYR A 34 -8.93 4.11 8.05
C TYR A 34 -8.61 4.34 6.58
N MET A 35 -7.35 4.21 6.20
CA MET A 35 -6.92 4.17 4.80
C MET A 35 -5.94 3.02 4.57
N CYS A 36 -5.76 2.62 3.32
CA CYS A 36 -4.76 1.64 2.93
C CYS A 36 -3.93 2.15 1.75
N LEU A 37 -2.61 2.02 1.88
CA LEU A 37 -1.63 2.17 0.82
C LEU A 37 -1.24 0.76 0.37
N SER A 38 -1.61 0.39 -0.85
CA SER A 38 -1.36 -0.93 -1.42
C SER A 38 -0.31 -0.82 -2.54
N LEU A 39 0.65 -1.74 -2.55
CA LEU A 39 1.63 -1.91 -3.61
C LEU A 39 1.13 -3.03 -4.52
N ASN A 40 0.95 -2.72 -5.80
CA ASN A 40 0.31 -3.61 -6.76
C ASN A 40 1.22 -3.86 -7.96
N GLU A 41 1.08 -5.05 -8.55
CA GLU A 41 1.87 -5.54 -9.67
C GLU A 41 3.38 -5.30 -9.44
N ILE A 42 4.08 -4.73 -10.41
CA ILE A 42 5.52 -4.46 -10.32
C ILE A 42 5.86 -2.98 -10.08
N ASP A 43 4.89 -2.08 -10.28
CA ASP A 43 5.12 -0.64 -10.37
C ASP A 43 3.96 0.26 -9.92
N LYS A 44 2.89 -0.28 -9.31
CA LYS A 44 1.70 0.50 -8.94
C LYS A 44 1.57 0.75 -7.44
N ILE A 45 1.04 1.91 -7.07
CA ILE A 45 0.59 2.25 -5.72
C ILE A 45 -0.89 2.60 -5.78
N ARG A 46 -1.72 2.01 -4.94
CA ARG A 46 -3.14 2.34 -4.78
C ARG A 46 -3.42 2.95 -3.41
N LEU A 47 -4.28 3.95 -3.36
CA LEU A 47 -4.71 4.60 -2.12
C LEU A 47 -6.20 4.35 -1.85
N ILE A 48 -6.50 3.32 -1.05
CA ILE A 48 -7.87 2.91 -0.75
C ILE A 48 -8.39 3.71 0.45
N ASN A 49 -9.57 4.33 0.27
CA ASN A 49 -10.22 5.19 1.27
C ASN A 49 -9.32 6.33 1.78
N ALA A 50 -8.41 6.82 0.92
CA ALA A 50 -7.58 7.97 1.24
C ALA A 50 -8.36 9.27 0.97
N PRO A 51 -8.32 10.24 1.90
CA PRO A 51 -8.90 11.55 1.65
C PRO A 51 -8.03 12.35 0.65
N SER A 52 -8.63 13.35 -0.01
CA SER A 52 -8.01 14.04 -1.16
C SER A 52 -6.73 14.80 -0.79
N ASP A 53 -6.62 15.29 0.45
CA ASP A 53 -5.41 15.87 1.01
C ASP A 53 -4.25 14.87 1.02
N VAL A 54 -4.51 13.63 1.46
CA VAL A 54 -3.52 12.54 1.45
C VAL A 54 -3.13 12.18 0.03
N VAL A 55 -4.09 12.04 -0.89
CA VAL A 55 -3.81 11.70 -2.29
C VAL A 55 -2.87 12.74 -2.91
N LYS A 56 -3.12 14.03 -2.67
CA LYS A 56 -2.25 15.12 -3.13
C LYS A 56 -0.86 15.04 -2.52
N VAL A 57 -0.75 14.84 -1.21
CA VAL A 57 0.56 14.74 -0.54
C VAL A 57 1.36 13.55 -1.06
N VAL A 58 0.71 12.40 -1.28
CA VAL A 58 1.38 11.22 -1.85
C VAL A 58 1.84 11.50 -3.28
N HIS A 59 0.99 12.11 -4.11
CA HIS A 59 1.35 12.52 -5.48
C HIS A 59 2.61 13.40 -5.47
N ASP A 60 2.60 14.49 -4.69
CA ASP A 60 3.69 15.45 -4.62
C ASP A 60 4.97 14.82 -4.05
N SER A 61 4.84 13.89 -3.10
CA SER A 61 5.96 13.15 -2.52
C SER A 61 6.61 12.22 -3.54
N ILE A 62 5.81 11.47 -4.32
CA ILE A 62 6.35 10.61 -5.38
C ILE A 62 7.07 11.47 -6.43
N GLN A 63 6.44 12.54 -6.90
CA GLN A 63 7.01 13.46 -7.89
C GLN A 63 8.36 14.04 -7.44
N THR A 64 8.49 14.35 -6.14
CA THR A 64 9.67 15.02 -5.59
C THR A 64 10.80 14.04 -5.27
N TYR A 65 10.47 12.87 -4.71
CA TYR A 65 11.47 11.99 -4.09
C TYR A 65 11.72 10.70 -4.85
N TYR A 66 10.80 10.27 -5.73
CA TYR A 66 11.02 9.08 -6.53
C TYR A 66 11.80 9.44 -7.80
N THR A 67 13.06 9.00 -7.87
CA THR A 67 14.02 9.38 -8.92
C THR A 67 13.52 9.17 -10.35
N TYR A 68 12.70 8.14 -10.58
CA TYR A 68 12.17 7.83 -11.91
C TYR A 68 10.83 8.54 -12.20
N GLY A 69 10.17 9.10 -11.19
CA GLY A 69 8.90 9.81 -11.33
C GLY A 69 7.68 8.93 -11.60
N ILE A 70 6.55 9.60 -11.84
CA ILE A 70 5.25 9.00 -12.14
C ILE A 70 5.14 8.77 -13.65
N GLN A 71 4.76 7.56 -14.05
CA GLN A 71 4.40 7.25 -15.43
C GLN A 71 2.96 7.68 -15.74
N GLN A 72 2.04 7.38 -14.83
CA GLN A 72 0.61 7.64 -15.00
C GLN A 72 -0.07 7.77 -13.65
N PHE A 73 -1.05 8.66 -13.57
CA PHE A 73 -1.92 8.81 -12.41
C PHE A 73 -3.38 8.78 -12.87
N GLU A 74 -4.11 7.75 -12.45
CA GLU A 74 -5.49 7.52 -12.85
C GLU A 74 -6.28 6.81 -11.74
N ASN A 75 -7.60 6.71 -11.90
CA ASN A 75 -8.40 5.93 -10.96
C ASN A 75 -8.55 4.49 -11.47
N TYR A 76 -8.11 3.53 -10.67
CA TYR A 76 -8.48 2.13 -10.84
C TYR A 76 -9.87 1.94 -10.23
N GLY A 77 -10.91 2.04 -11.07
CA GLY A 77 -12.30 2.12 -10.61
C GLY A 77 -12.54 3.42 -9.85
N SER A 78 -12.77 3.34 -8.54
CA SER A 78 -12.96 4.51 -7.65
C SER A 78 -11.73 4.83 -6.79
N VAL A 79 -10.62 4.11 -6.99
CA VAL A 79 -9.42 4.21 -6.15
C VAL A 79 -8.30 4.91 -6.92
N PRO A 80 -7.69 5.98 -6.39
CA PRO A 80 -6.50 6.58 -6.99
C PRO A 80 -5.34 5.59 -7.10
N GLU A 81 -4.79 5.47 -8.30
CA GLU A 81 -3.67 4.60 -8.66
C GLU A 81 -2.53 5.42 -9.30
N PHE A 82 -1.33 5.21 -8.78
CA PHE A 82 -0.09 5.76 -9.32
C PHE A 82 0.69 4.63 -9.97
N LYS A 83 0.94 4.74 -11.28
CA LYS A 83 1.90 3.90 -11.99
C LYS A 83 3.25 4.61 -12.00
N LEU A 84 4.27 3.96 -11.46
CA LEU A 84 5.63 4.50 -11.35
C LEU A 84 6.47 4.12 -12.56
N ASN A 85 7.42 4.97 -12.94
CA ASN A 85 8.42 4.57 -13.93
C ASN A 85 9.37 3.50 -13.36
N GLY A 86 9.67 2.48 -14.16
CA GLY A 86 10.52 1.37 -13.76
C GLY A 86 9.73 0.24 -13.10
N ARG A 87 10.37 -0.51 -12.20
CA ARG A 87 9.78 -1.69 -11.55
C ARG A 87 10.15 -1.77 -10.06
N PRO A 88 9.73 -0.80 -9.24
CA PRO A 88 10.14 -0.67 -7.84
C PRO A 88 9.77 -1.86 -6.95
N TRP A 89 8.74 -2.63 -7.32
CA TRP A 89 8.23 -3.76 -6.53
C TRP A 89 8.72 -5.12 -7.04
N SER A 90 9.48 -5.18 -8.15
CA SER A 90 9.92 -6.44 -8.74
C SER A 90 11.13 -7.08 -8.05
N GLY A 91 11.67 -6.47 -6.99
CA GLY A 91 12.90 -6.93 -6.31
C GLY A 91 14.20 -6.67 -7.06
N ASP A 92 14.16 -5.92 -8.18
CA ASP A 92 15.34 -5.57 -8.96
C ASP A 92 16.28 -4.65 -8.16
N ILE A 93 17.57 -5.00 -8.11
CA ILE A 93 18.59 -4.29 -7.34
C ILE A 93 18.68 -2.81 -7.71
N ASN A 94 18.43 -2.45 -8.97
CA ASN A 94 18.50 -1.08 -9.46
C ASN A 94 17.41 -0.19 -8.85
N TYR A 95 16.23 -0.76 -8.57
CA TYR A 95 15.10 0.00 -8.03
C TYR A 95 14.94 -0.18 -6.51
N SER A 96 15.50 -1.25 -5.95
CA SER A 96 15.30 -1.66 -4.54
C SER A 96 15.68 -0.61 -3.48
N LYS A 97 16.62 0.30 -3.78
CA LYS A 97 17.01 1.39 -2.88
C LYS A 97 16.00 2.54 -2.93
N HIS A 98 15.63 2.95 -4.15
CA HIS A 98 14.66 4.02 -4.39
C HIS A 98 13.27 3.64 -3.93
N SER A 99 12.87 2.38 -4.09
CA SER A 99 11.57 1.88 -3.63
C SER A 99 11.45 1.91 -2.10
N ARG A 100 12.47 1.41 -1.38
CA ARG A 100 12.50 1.48 0.09
C ARG A 100 12.51 2.92 0.61
N GLN A 101 13.30 3.79 -0.02
CA GLN A 101 13.34 5.20 0.34
C GLN A 101 11.97 5.86 0.15
N LEU A 102 11.31 5.62 -0.99
CA LEU A 102 9.98 6.14 -1.25
C LEU A 102 8.97 5.69 -0.19
N LEU A 103 8.95 4.39 0.14
CA LEU A 103 8.02 3.85 1.15
C LEU A 103 8.24 4.49 2.53
N MET A 104 9.49 4.66 2.96
CA MET A 104 9.80 5.33 4.23
C MET A 104 9.33 6.78 4.25
N LEU A 105 9.48 7.51 3.13
CA LEU A 105 9.04 8.89 3.02
C LEU A 105 7.51 9.00 3.02
N LEU A 106 6.82 8.12 2.29
CA LEU A 106 5.35 8.08 2.29
C LEU A 106 4.81 7.77 3.69
N MET A 107 5.46 6.87 4.42
CA MET A 107 5.11 6.59 5.83
C MET A 107 5.27 7.84 6.70
N ASP A 108 6.40 8.54 6.62
CA ASP A 108 6.65 9.77 7.37
C ASP A 108 5.63 10.88 7.03
N CYS A 109 5.31 11.06 5.74
CA CYS A 109 4.29 11.99 5.29
C CYS A 109 2.90 11.67 5.89
N LEU A 110 2.50 10.40 5.90
CA LEU A 110 1.22 9.98 6.47
C LEU A 110 1.17 10.20 7.99
N VAL A 111 2.25 9.88 8.69
CA VAL A 111 2.36 10.14 10.15
C VAL A 111 2.22 11.63 10.45
N LYS A 112 2.86 12.50 9.66
CA LYS A 112 2.73 13.97 9.78
C LYS A 112 1.30 14.47 9.51
N LEU A 113 0.50 13.75 8.73
CA LEU A 113 -0.92 14.04 8.50
C LEU A 113 -1.85 13.46 9.60
N GLY A 114 -1.28 12.93 10.68
CA GLY A 114 -2.02 12.38 11.82
C GLY A 114 -2.45 10.92 11.64
N PHE A 115 -2.01 10.25 10.57
CA PHE A 115 -2.28 8.83 10.37
C PHE A 115 -1.27 7.98 11.13
N GLY A 116 -1.73 7.31 12.17
CA GLY A 116 -0.96 6.28 12.87
C GLY A 116 -0.84 5.03 12.00
N PHE A 117 0.36 4.46 11.94
CA PHE A 117 0.58 3.17 11.29
C PHE A 117 -0.13 2.07 12.09
N ALA A 118 -1.15 1.46 11.49
CA ALA A 118 -1.90 0.42 12.16
C ALA A 118 -1.23 -0.93 11.97
N ILE A 119 -0.90 -1.27 10.72
CA ILE A 119 -0.55 -2.64 10.34
C ILE A 119 0.03 -2.70 8.92
N SER A 120 0.90 -3.67 8.68
CA SER A 120 1.32 -4.11 7.35
C SER A 120 0.93 -5.57 7.16
N ALA A 121 0.50 -5.93 5.95
CA ALA A 121 0.06 -7.28 5.64
C ALA A 121 0.15 -7.55 4.14
N ASP A 122 0.46 -8.80 3.78
CA ASP A 122 0.36 -9.30 2.41
C ASP A 122 -1.00 -10.01 2.24
N VAL A 123 -2.01 -9.32 1.70
CA VAL A 123 -3.40 -9.80 1.71
C VAL A 123 -3.82 -10.54 0.46
N SER A 124 -2.89 -10.87 -0.43
CA SER A 124 -3.32 -11.46 -1.70
C SER A 124 -2.34 -12.49 -2.25
N ALA A 125 -2.90 -13.67 -2.46
CA ALA A 125 -2.30 -14.77 -3.19
C ALA A 125 -2.53 -14.65 -4.71
N LYS A 126 -3.02 -13.52 -5.23
CA LYS A 126 -3.25 -13.38 -6.68
C LYS A 126 -1.93 -13.27 -7.41
N PHE A 127 -1.69 -14.24 -8.30
CA PHE A 127 -0.50 -14.33 -9.11
C PHE A 127 -0.87 -14.18 -10.57
N TYR A 128 -0.20 -13.28 -11.27
CA TYR A 128 -0.23 -13.26 -12.73
C TYR A 128 0.73 -14.34 -13.23
N VAL A 129 0.21 -15.26 -14.03
CA VAL A 129 1.00 -16.30 -14.69
C VAL A 129 0.84 -16.12 -16.18
N ASP A 130 1.94 -15.83 -16.87
CA ASP A 130 2.02 -15.81 -18.31
C ASP A 130 2.38 -17.23 -18.80
N SER A 131 1.48 -17.87 -19.52
CA SER A 131 1.67 -19.24 -20.02
C SER A 131 2.77 -19.35 -21.08
N ASN A 132 3.14 -18.23 -21.73
CA ASN A 132 4.14 -18.20 -22.79
C ASN A 132 5.51 -17.72 -22.28
N ASN A 133 5.55 -16.98 -21.17
CA ASN A 133 6.80 -16.48 -20.60
C ASN A 133 6.78 -16.43 -19.07
N PHE A 134 7.24 -17.53 -18.46
CA PHE A 134 7.33 -17.67 -16.99
C PHE A 134 8.13 -16.57 -16.28
N SER A 135 9.00 -15.83 -16.99
CA SER A 135 9.74 -14.70 -16.40
C SER A 135 8.86 -13.48 -16.11
N ASN A 136 7.66 -13.43 -16.69
CA ASN A 136 6.69 -12.34 -16.51
C ASN A 136 5.74 -12.60 -15.34
N ASN A 137 5.89 -13.74 -14.66
CA ASN A 137 5.04 -14.10 -13.55
C ASN A 137 5.33 -13.22 -12.34
N HIS A 138 4.30 -12.63 -11.76
CA HIS A 138 4.44 -11.76 -10.60
C HIS A 138 3.19 -11.75 -9.73
N LYS A 139 3.35 -11.43 -8.44
CA LYS A 139 2.21 -11.17 -7.56
C LYS A 139 1.49 -9.90 -8.03
N MET A 140 0.17 -9.97 -8.11
CA MET A 140 -0.67 -8.82 -8.44
C MET A 140 -0.74 -7.82 -7.28
N ASP A 141 -0.51 -8.29 -6.07
CA ASP A 141 -0.52 -7.51 -4.85
C ASP A 141 0.72 -7.91 -4.06
N VAL A 142 1.60 -6.94 -3.80
CA VAL A 142 2.91 -7.21 -3.22
C VAL A 142 2.89 -6.98 -1.72
N HIS A 143 2.30 -5.87 -1.28
CA HIS A 143 2.24 -5.52 0.13
C HIS A 143 1.25 -4.38 0.38
N SER A 144 0.57 -4.39 1.51
CA SER A 144 -0.40 -3.35 1.88
C SER A 144 -0.13 -2.82 3.28
N TRP A 145 -0.28 -1.51 3.46
CA TRP A 145 -0.11 -0.78 4.72
C TRP A 145 -1.41 -0.06 5.07
N TRP A 146 -1.94 -0.29 6.27
CA TRP A 146 -3.12 0.41 6.75
C TRP A 146 -2.72 1.42 7.80
N PHE A 147 -3.43 2.53 7.74
CA PHE A 147 -3.28 3.64 8.64
C PHE A 147 -4.62 4.07 9.21
N ALA A 148 -4.58 4.62 10.42
CA ALA A 148 -5.77 5.11 11.11
C ALA A 148 -5.51 6.49 11.70
N ARG A 149 -6.48 7.41 11.57
CA ARG A 149 -6.47 8.68 12.30
C ARG A 149 -7.81 8.91 13.01
N PRO A 150 -7.85 9.55 14.19
CA PRO A 150 -9.10 10.00 14.78
C PRO A 150 -9.83 10.98 13.85
N ILE A 151 -11.14 10.84 13.74
CA ILE A 151 -12.02 11.83 13.10
C ILE A 151 -12.35 12.87 14.18
N SER A 152 -11.82 14.08 14.00
CA SER A 152 -12.11 15.25 14.83
C SER A 152 -13.51 15.77 14.58
#